data_AF-A0DTG7-F1
#
_entry.id   AF-A0DTG7-F1
#
_cell.length_a   1.000
_cell.length_b   1.000
_cell.length_c   1.000
_cell.angle_alpha   90.00
_cell.angle_beta   90.00
_cell.angle_gamma   90.00
#
_symmetry.space_group_name_H-M   'P 1'
#
loop_
_entity.id
_entity.type
_entity.pdbx_description
1 polymer ?
#
loop_
_entity_poly.entity_id
_entity_poly.type
_entity_poly.pdbx_seq_one_letter_code
_entity_poly.pdbx_strand_id
1 'polypeptide(L)'
;MQVFNQDQNEQCLICFETLSQPFQFTDCQHAFCQVCAKDYFEQRIDEKLIDEFTCPLCQKSTDVKQVLEIIDQLHQERYNEQKNEKFQFQQQRRDMIKFYVNNKKILNLCRCPWCEQIFHRAESGCNYIRCHSLECQGKNTFCAQCDVALTDLDHEKHYENNNPFKGKCRILRNGVWVDRSTVYN
;
A
#
# COMPACT_ATOMS: atom_id res chain seq x y z
N MET A 1 -38.53 -34.82 -2.71
CA MET A 1 -38.76 -33.63 -3.55
C MET A 1 -38.79 -32.43 -2.61
N GLN A 2 -37.68 -31.71 -2.51
CA GLN A 2 -37.63 -30.44 -1.78
C GLN A 2 -38.09 -29.36 -2.76
N VAL A 3 -39.17 -28.68 -2.40
CA VAL A 3 -39.67 -27.51 -3.13
C VAL A 3 -38.74 -26.36 -2.77
N PHE A 4 -37.82 -26.02 -3.68
CA PHE A 4 -37.03 -24.81 -3.56
C PHE A 4 -37.95 -23.64 -3.93
N ASN A 5 -38.46 -22.94 -2.92
CA ASN A 5 -39.22 -21.70 -3.10
C ASN A 5 -38.34 -20.68 -3.82
N GLN A 6 -38.73 -20.33 -5.05
CA GLN A 6 -38.07 -19.32 -5.89
C GLN A 6 -38.47 -17.88 -5.51
N ASP A 7 -39.25 -17.69 -4.45
CA ASP A 7 -39.87 -16.39 -4.08
C ASP A 7 -39.02 -15.51 -3.14
N GLN A 8 -37.79 -15.91 -2.74
CA GLN A 8 -36.92 -15.04 -1.92
C GLN A 8 -36.19 -13.95 -2.72
N ASN A 9 -36.40 -13.88 -4.04
CA ASN A 9 -35.69 -12.95 -4.92
C ASN A 9 -36.45 -11.64 -5.20
N GLU A 10 -37.61 -11.43 -4.57
CA GLU A 10 -38.47 -10.27 -4.83
C GLU A 10 -38.38 -9.19 -3.75
N GLN A 11 -37.53 -9.32 -2.72
CA GLN A 11 -37.40 -8.33 -1.65
C GLN A 11 -35.97 -7.81 -1.49
N CYS A 12 -35.84 -6.51 -1.28
CA CYS A 12 -34.56 -5.88 -0.96
C CYS A 12 -34.04 -6.39 0.38
N LEU A 13 -32.83 -6.92 0.44
CA LEU A 13 -32.26 -7.46 1.68
C LEU A 13 -31.77 -6.38 2.68
N ILE A 14 -31.95 -5.10 2.35
CA ILE A 14 -31.64 -3.96 3.23
C ILE A 14 -32.92 -3.35 3.82
N CYS A 15 -33.89 -2.97 2.97
CA CYS A 15 -35.14 -2.34 3.42
C CYS A 15 -36.35 -3.27 3.48
N PHE A 16 -36.23 -4.51 3.00
CA PHE A 16 -37.30 -5.53 2.91
C PHE A 16 -38.50 -5.16 2.01
N GLU A 17 -38.38 -4.10 1.21
CA GLU A 17 -39.41 -3.71 0.22
C GLU A 17 -39.35 -4.60 -1.04
N THR A 18 -40.50 -4.75 -1.72
CA THR A 18 -40.60 -5.52 -2.96
C THR A 18 -39.83 -4.86 -4.11
N LEU A 19 -39.05 -5.66 -4.85
CA LEU A 19 -38.20 -5.24 -5.96
C LEU A 19 -38.98 -5.26 -7.27
N SER A 20 -39.18 -4.08 -7.87
CA SER A 20 -39.73 -3.98 -9.24
C SER A 20 -38.63 -3.99 -10.31
N GLN A 21 -37.50 -3.32 -10.04
CA GLN A 21 -36.31 -3.29 -10.90
C GLN A 21 -35.05 -3.32 -10.01
N PRO A 22 -34.62 -4.52 -9.57
CA PRO A 22 -33.50 -4.61 -8.65
C PRO A 22 -32.17 -4.24 -9.30
N PHE A 23 -31.30 -3.62 -8.52
CA PHE A 23 -29.87 -3.60 -8.80
C PHE A 23 -29.30 -4.97 -8.44
N GLN A 24 -28.74 -5.67 -9.42
CA GLN A 24 -28.19 -7.01 -9.25
C GLN A 24 -26.68 -7.01 -9.49
N PHE A 25 -25.94 -7.51 -8.51
CA PHE A 25 -24.48 -7.62 -8.59
C PHE A 25 -24.08 -8.75 -9.57
N THR A 26 -23.27 -8.45 -10.58
CA THR A 26 -22.85 -9.45 -11.60
C THR A 26 -22.16 -10.69 -11.02
N ASP A 27 -21.34 -10.51 -9.99
CA ASP A 27 -20.42 -11.55 -9.50
C ASP A 27 -21.04 -12.46 -8.41
N CYS A 28 -22.15 -12.02 -7.82
CA CYS A 28 -22.79 -12.73 -6.71
C CYS A 28 -24.31 -12.89 -6.86
N GLN A 29 -24.92 -12.21 -7.83
CA GLN A 29 -26.35 -12.24 -8.14
C GLN A 29 -27.28 -11.79 -7.01
N HIS A 30 -26.77 -11.32 -5.87
CA HIS A 30 -27.57 -10.67 -4.84
C HIS A 30 -28.22 -9.40 -5.42
N ALA A 31 -29.47 -9.17 -5.04
CA ALA A 31 -30.33 -8.13 -5.57
C ALA A 31 -30.78 -7.18 -4.45
N PHE A 32 -30.81 -5.88 -4.74
CA PHE A 32 -31.22 -4.83 -3.82
C PHE A 32 -32.06 -3.81 -4.57
N CYS A 33 -32.88 -3.02 -3.87
CA CYS A 33 -33.51 -1.88 -4.54
C CYS A 33 -32.43 -0.85 -4.89
N GLN A 34 -32.63 -0.11 -5.99
CA GLN A 34 -31.63 0.85 -6.46
C GLN A 34 -31.30 1.91 -5.40
N VAL A 35 -32.28 2.33 -4.60
CA VAL A 35 -32.09 3.31 -3.52
C VAL A 35 -31.10 2.77 -2.47
N CYS A 36 -31.34 1.57 -1.92
CA CYS A 36 -30.43 1.01 -0.92
C CYS A 36 -29.04 0.70 -1.48
N ALA A 37 -28.94 0.23 -2.73
CA ALA A 37 -27.65 0.01 -3.38
C ALA A 37 -26.89 1.33 -3.57
N LYS A 38 -27.58 2.37 -4.05
CA LYS A 38 -27.05 3.72 -4.23
C LYS A 38 -26.53 4.28 -2.90
N ASP A 39 -27.39 4.35 -1.87
CA ASP A 39 -27.04 4.92 -0.57
C ASP A 39 -25.81 4.22 0.04
N TYR A 40 -25.74 2.90 -0.09
CA TYR A 40 -24.60 2.13 0.38
C TYR A 40 -23.28 2.52 -0.32
N PHE A 41 -23.28 2.67 -1.64
CA PHE A 41 -22.07 3.05 -2.37
C PHE A 41 -21.69 4.51 -2.15
N GLU A 42 -22.67 5.41 -2.06
CA GLU A 42 -22.44 6.82 -1.74
C GLU A 42 -21.79 6.96 -0.35
N GLN A 43 -22.28 6.21 0.65
CA GLN A 43 -21.66 6.15 1.97
C GLN A 43 -20.19 5.67 1.90
N ARG A 44 -19.88 4.66 1.07
CA ARG A 44 -18.49 4.19 0.90
C ARG A 44 -17.59 5.25 0.27
N ILE A 45 -18.11 6.06 -0.65
CA ILE A 45 -17.36 7.19 -1.23
C ILE A 45 -17.11 8.25 -0.16
N ASP A 46 -18.11 8.57 0.65
CA ASP A 46 -17.99 9.55 1.75
C ASP A 46 -17.00 9.09 2.83
N GLU A 47 -16.95 7.79 3.11
CA GLU A 47 -15.98 7.15 4.00
C GLU A 47 -14.59 6.96 3.37
N LYS A 48 -14.39 7.39 2.12
CA LYS A 48 -13.14 7.24 1.33
C LYS A 48 -12.70 5.80 1.09
N LEU A 49 -13.65 4.88 0.99
CA LEU A 49 -13.43 3.45 0.75
C LEU A 49 -13.65 3.06 -0.72
N ILE A 50 -13.14 3.87 -1.66
CA ILE A 50 -13.41 3.73 -3.10
C ILE A 50 -12.74 2.53 -3.78
N ASP A 51 -11.80 1.86 -3.11
CA ASP A 51 -11.19 0.61 -3.60
C ASP A 51 -11.94 -0.65 -3.14
N GLU A 52 -12.97 -0.48 -2.31
CA GLU A 52 -13.69 -1.55 -1.62
C GLU A 52 -15.19 -1.51 -1.95
N PHE A 53 -15.52 -1.35 -3.23
CA PHE A 53 -16.90 -1.55 -3.68
C PHE A 53 -17.24 -3.03 -3.67
N THR A 54 -17.99 -3.43 -2.64
CA THR A 54 -18.35 -4.81 -2.36
C THR A 54 -19.84 -4.98 -2.20
N CYS A 55 -20.36 -6.17 -2.50
CA CYS A 55 -21.73 -6.52 -2.17
C CYS A 55 -21.97 -6.41 -0.65
N PRO A 56 -23.02 -5.71 -0.18
CA PRO A 56 -23.31 -5.57 1.26
C PRO A 56 -23.44 -6.90 1.99
N LEU A 57 -23.93 -7.95 1.32
CA LEU A 57 -24.24 -9.23 1.94
C LEU A 57 -23.06 -10.21 1.96
N CYS A 58 -22.34 -10.34 0.84
CA CYS A 58 -21.29 -11.37 0.70
C CYS A 58 -19.87 -10.80 0.56
N GLN A 59 -19.73 -9.48 0.55
CA GLN A 59 -18.46 -8.76 0.43
C GLN A 59 -17.63 -9.05 -0.83
N LYS A 60 -18.20 -9.75 -1.82
CA LYS A 60 -17.55 -9.90 -3.13
C LYS A 60 -17.42 -8.54 -3.83
N SER A 61 -16.29 -8.31 -4.50
CA SER A 61 -16.03 -7.11 -5.28
C SER A 61 -17.09 -6.88 -6.34
N THR A 62 -17.28 -5.61 -6.72
CA THR A 62 -18.24 -5.17 -7.72
C THR A 62 -17.55 -4.32 -8.78
N ASP A 63 -18.00 -4.41 -10.03
CA ASP A 63 -17.50 -3.52 -11.07
C ASP A 63 -17.85 -2.06 -10.74
N VAL A 64 -16.83 -1.22 -10.68
CA VAL A 64 -16.95 0.23 -10.51
C VAL A 64 -17.96 0.82 -11.50
N LYS A 65 -18.01 0.34 -12.75
CA LYS A 65 -18.95 0.89 -13.75
C LYS A 65 -20.40 0.76 -13.30
N GLN A 66 -20.78 -0.40 -12.75
CA GLN A 66 -22.13 -0.63 -12.22
C GLN A 66 -22.44 0.32 -11.07
N VAL A 67 -21.45 0.60 -10.22
CA VAL A 67 -21.60 1.57 -9.12
C VAL A 67 -21.82 2.98 -9.65
N LEU A 68 -20.98 3.42 -10.60
CA LEU A 68 -21.05 4.77 -11.16
C LEU A 68 -22.36 5.04 -11.93
N GLU A 69 -23.04 4.00 -12.44
CA GLU A 69 -24.32 4.13 -13.14
C GLU A 69 -25.49 4.46 -12.22
N ILE A 70 -25.40 4.14 -10.91
CA ILE A 70 -26.52 4.29 -9.97
C ILE A 70 -26.35 5.41 -8.95
N ILE A 71 -25.12 5.85 -8.70
CA ILE A 71 -24.84 6.98 -7.81
C ILE A 71 -25.05 8.32 -8.52
N ASP A 72 -25.33 9.37 -7.74
CA ASP A 72 -25.54 10.69 -8.33
C ASP A 72 -24.25 11.34 -8.86
N GLN A 73 -24.41 12.40 -9.64
CA GLN A 73 -23.28 13.12 -10.25
C GLN A 73 -22.29 13.65 -9.20
N LEU A 74 -22.77 14.12 -8.05
CA LEU A 74 -21.91 14.65 -6.99
C LEU A 74 -20.99 13.57 -6.43
N HIS A 75 -21.51 12.36 -6.20
CA HIS A 75 -20.69 11.22 -5.74
C HIS A 75 -19.78 10.67 -6.83
N GLN A 76 -20.17 10.73 -8.11
CA GLN A 76 -19.25 10.42 -9.22
C GLN A 76 -18.06 11.37 -9.25
N GLU A 77 -18.29 12.68 -9.08
CA GLU A 77 -17.24 13.70 -9.01
C GLU A 77 -16.30 13.43 -7.82
N ARG A 78 -16.86 13.19 -6.62
CA ARG A 78 -16.07 12.82 -5.42
C ARG A 78 -15.23 11.55 -5.63
N TYR A 79 -15.82 10.50 -6.21
CA TYR A 79 -15.08 9.28 -6.53
C TYR A 79 -13.89 9.56 -7.45
N ASN A 80 -14.09 10.35 -8.49
CA ASN A 80 -13.03 10.70 -9.44
C ASN A 80 -11.93 11.55 -8.79
N GLU A 81 -12.27 12.50 -7.92
CA GLU A 81 -11.31 13.28 -7.13
C GLU A 81 -10.45 12.37 -6.25
N GLN A 82 -11.07 11.51 -5.44
CA GLN A 82 -10.35 10.59 -4.56
C GLN A 82 -9.44 9.63 -5.35
N LYS A 83 -9.92 9.12 -6.49
CA LYS A 83 -9.12 8.28 -7.39
C LYS A 83 -7.91 9.04 -7.96
N ASN A 84 -8.10 10.29 -8.35
CA ASN A 84 -7.03 11.14 -8.86
C ASN A 84 -6.01 11.47 -7.77
N GLU A 85 -6.44 11.82 -6.57
CA GLU A 85 -5.56 12.04 -5.41
C GLU A 85 -4.70 10.81 -5.13
N LYS A 86 -5.31 9.63 -5.09
CA LYS A 86 -4.60 8.37 -4.91
C LYS A 86 -3.58 8.10 -6.02
N PHE A 87 -3.96 8.35 -7.28
CA PHE A 87 -3.05 8.21 -8.41
C PHE A 87 -1.86 9.19 -8.33
N GLN A 88 -2.11 10.46 -8.01
CA GLN A 88 -1.07 11.47 -7.83
C GLN A 88 -0.11 11.09 -6.70
N PHE A 89 -0.62 10.63 -5.56
CA PHE A 89 0.20 10.17 -4.46
C PHE A 89 1.10 8.99 -4.85
N GLN A 90 0.55 8.00 -5.57
CA GLN A 90 1.35 6.87 -6.09
C GLN A 90 2.42 7.32 -7.08
N GLN A 91 2.09 8.26 -7.97
CA GLN A 91 3.03 8.82 -8.93
C GLN A 91 4.16 9.59 -8.23
N GLN A 92 3.84 10.44 -7.26
CA GLN A 92 4.82 11.14 -6.43
C GLN A 92 5.75 10.17 -5.70
N ARG A 93 5.22 9.08 -5.11
CA ARG A 93 6.06 8.04 -4.48
C ARG A 93 7.00 7.38 -5.49
N ARG A 94 6.51 7.05 -6.69
CA ARG A 94 7.36 6.46 -7.76
C ARG A 94 8.47 7.42 -8.18
N ASP A 95 8.14 8.69 -8.34
CA ASP A 95 9.12 9.70 -8.76
C ASP A 95 10.15 9.98 -7.67
N MET A 96 9.75 9.98 -6.39
CA MET A 96 10.67 10.04 -5.26
C MET A 96 11.62 8.83 -5.24
N ILE A 97 11.12 7.62 -5.47
CA ILE A 97 11.95 6.41 -5.53
C ILE A 97 12.94 6.50 -6.70
N LYS A 98 12.49 6.93 -7.89
CA LYS A 98 13.37 7.14 -9.05
C LYS A 98 14.45 8.18 -8.76
N PHE A 99 14.07 9.32 -8.18
CA PHE A 99 15.00 10.35 -7.75
C PHE A 99 16.06 9.77 -6.83
N TYR A 100 15.65 9.04 -5.80
CA TYR A 100 16.54 8.40 -4.84
C TYR A 100 17.52 7.44 -5.53
N VAL A 101 17.02 6.49 -6.32
CA VAL A 101 17.85 5.49 -7.00
C VAL A 101 18.88 6.14 -7.93
N ASN A 102 18.45 7.15 -8.69
CA ASN A 102 19.31 7.82 -9.66
C ASN A 102 20.36 8.72 -9.00
N ASN A 103 20.05 9.30 -7.85
CA ASN A 103 20.91 10.29 -7.20
C ASN A 103 21.65 9.78 -5.96
N LYS A 104 21.36 8.55 -5.50
CA LYS A 104 21.89 7.98 -4.24
C LYS A 104 23.39 8.20 -4.08
N LYS A 105 24.16 7.80 -5.10
CA LYS A 105 25.62 7.88 -5.08
C LYS A 105 26.14 9.29 -5.28
N ILE A 106 25.52 10.05 -6.20
CA ILE A 106 25.99 11.38 -6.61
C ILE A 106 25.79 12.39 -5.48
N LEU A 107 24.66 12.30 -4.78
CA LEU A 107 24.28 13.24 -3.71
C LEU A 107 24.55 12.68 -2.31
N ASN A 108 25.22 11.53 -2.19
CA ASN A 108 25.47 10.82 -0.93
C ASN A 108 24.19 10.65 -0.08
N LEU A 109 23.10 10.22 -0.72
CA LEU A 109 21.82 10.00 -0.04
C LEU A 109 21.76 8.60 0.59
N CYS A 110 21.03 8.50 1.70
CA CYS A 110 20.61 7.23 2.28
C CYS A 110 19.11 7.28 2.60
N ARG A 111 18.48 6.10 2.73
CA ARG A 111 17.05 6.00 3.04
C ARG A 111 16.86 5.11 4.26
N CYS A 112 16.12 5.60 5.27
CA CYS A 112 15.77 4.79 6.42
C CYS A 112 14.77 3.69 6.00
N PRO A 113 15.01 2.40 6.33
CA PRO A 113 14.09 1.32 5.94
C PRO A 113 12.80 1.27 6.75
N TRP A 114 12.68 2.05 7.84
CA TRP A 114 11.48 2.08 8.69
C TRP A 114 10.54 3.23 8.34
N CYS A 115 11.05 4.45 8.29
CA CYS A 115 10.24 5.64 8.03
C CYS A 115 10.34 6.14 6.58
N GLU A 116 11.13 5.48 5.73
CA GLU A 116 11.36 5.84 4.32
C GLU A 116 11.96 7.24 4.09
N GLN A 117 12.27 8.01 5.14
CA GLN A 117 12.90 9.33 5.00
C GLN A 117 14.29 9.23 4.36
N ILE A 118 14.57 10.20 3.48
CA ILE A 118 15.82 10.33 2.73
C ILE A 118 16.67 11.42 3.37
N PHE A 119 17.94 11.12 3.61
CA PHE A 119 18.88 12.05 4.24
C PHE A 119 20.17 12.15 3.42
N HIS A 120 20.84 13.28 3.53
CA HIS A 120 22.23 13.41 3.12
C HIS A 120 23.14 12.80 4.18
N ARG A 121 24.13 12.04 3.74
CA ARG A 121 25.23 11.58 4.57
C ARG A 121 26.45 12.48 4.38
N ALA A 122 27.18 12.73 5.45
CA ALA A 122 28.52 13.30 5.36
C ALA A 122 29.44 12.43 4.48
N GLU A 123 30.29 13.07 3.66
CA GLU A 123 31.16 12.40 2.69
C GLU A 123 32.13 11.40 3.35
N SER A 124 32.64 11.74 4.54
CA SER A 124 33.57 10.93 5.34
C SER A 124 32.91 10.20 6.52
N GLY A 125 31.56 10.12 6.54
CA GLY A 125 30.81 9.53 7.64
C GLY A 125 30.83 8.01 7.69
N CYS A 126 30.53 7.45 8.86
CA CYS A 126 30.26 6.03 9.04
C CYS A 126 29.06 5.59 8.17
N ASN A 127 29.13 4.42 7.54
CA ASN A 127 28.00 3.87 6.78
C ASN A 127 26.91 3.29 7.70
N TYR A 128 27.17 3.16 9.00
CA TYR A 128 26.17 2.79 9.99
C TYR A 128 25.51 4.06 10.52
N ILE A 129 24.24 4.26 10.19
CA ILE A 129 23.50 5.49 10.44
C ILE A 129 22.38 5.23 11.43
N ARG A 130 22.18 6.16 12.35
CA ARG A 130 21.02 6.21 13.24
C ARG A 130 19.99 7.19 12.69
N CYS A 131 18.75 6.74 12.53
CA CYS A 131 17.68 7.59 12.00
C CYS A 131 17.14 8.52 13.09
N HIS A 132 17.28 9.83 12.89
CA HIS A 132 16.78 10.86 13.80
C HIS A 132 15.42 11.47 13.38
N SER A 133 14.68 10.79 12.49
CA SER A 133 13.34 11.24 12.12
C SER A 133 12.39 11.28 13.32
N LEU A 134 11.29 12.02 13.20
CA LEU A 134 10.26 12.09 14.25
C LEU A 134 9.65 10.71 14.52
N GLU A 135 9.52 9.86 13.50
CA GLU A 135 8.99 8.50 13.66
C GLU A 135 10.01 7.56 14.33
N CYS A 136 11.30 7.68 14.00
CA CYS A 136 12.32 6.74 14.49
C CYS A 136 12.97 7.18 15.81
N GLN A 137 13.04 8.48 16.10
CA GLN A 137 13.57 9.06 17.34
C GLN A 137 14.96 8.52 17.76
N GLY A 138 15.82 8.20 16.79
CA GLY A 138 17.16 7.66 17.07
C GLY A 138 17.20 6.19 17.50
N LYS A 139 16.08 5.46 17.49
CA LYS A 139 16.02 4.05 17.93
C LYS A 139 16.47 3.05 16.87
N ASN A 140 16.42 3.45 15.61
CA ASN A 140 16.64 2.58 14.47
C ASN A 140 17.97 2.90 13.78
N THR A 141 18.72 1.85 13.42
CA THR A 141 20.04 1.96 12.79
C THR A 141 20.10 1.17 11.49
N PHE A 142 20.73 1.71 10.44
CA PHE A 142 20.74 1.08 9.12
C PHE A 142 22.03 1.38 8.37
N CYS A 143 22.28 0.62 7.30
CA CYS A 143 23.40 0.86 6.42
C CYS A 143 23.07 1.93 5.37
N ALA A 144 23.86 3.00 5.29
CA ALA A 144 23.70 4.04 4.27
C ALA A 144 23.91 3.56 2.83
N GLN A 145 24.69 2.49 2.63
CA GLN A 145 25.02 2.00 1.28
C GLN A 145 23.90 1.16 0.68
N CYS A 146 23.26 0.30 1.49
CA CYS A 146 22.31 -0.71 1.02
C CYS A 146 20.92 -0.63 1.68
N ASP A 147 20.72 0.36 2.57
CA ASP A 147 19.45 0.67 3.24
C ASP A 147 18.85 -0.48 4.05
N VAL A 148 19.63 -1.52 4.38
CA VAL A 148 19.17 -2.58 5.29
C VAL A 148 19.24 -2.14 6.73
N ALA A 149 18.23 -2.56 7.48
CA ALA A 149 18.18 -2.49 8.93
C ALA A 149 19.38 -3.22 9.55
N LEU A 150 20.00 -2.58 10.53
CA LEU A 150 21.12 -3.10 11.29
C LEU A 150 20.82 -3.00 12.78
N THR A 151 21.34 -3.95 13.56
CA THR A 151 21.41 -3.85 15.02
C THR A 151 22.74 -3.21 15.44
N ASP A 152 22.88 -2.83 16.72
CA ASP A 152 24.16 -2.36 17.26
C ASP A 152 25.30 -3.40 17.08
N LEU A 153 24.98 -4.69 17.04
CA LEU A 153 25.94 -5.78 16.83
C LEU A 153 26.46 -5.87 15.38
N ASP A 154 25.74 -5.27 14.43
CA ASP A 154 26.08 -5.31 13.01
C ASP A 154 27.04 -4.20 12.58
N HIS A 155 27.34 -3.24 13.48
CA HIS A 155 28.13 -2.03 13.17
C HIS A 155 29.41 -2.34 12.39
N GLU A 156 30.18 -3.35 12.79
CA GLU A 156 31.38 -3.76 12.08
C GLU A 156 31.13 -4.97 11.18
N LYS A 157 30.33 -5.94 11.65
CA LYS A 157 30.14 -7.24 11.00
C LYS A 157 29.52 -7.15 9.62
N HIS A 158 28.71 -6.12 9.37
CA HIS A 158 28.07 -5.90 8.08
C HIS A 158 29.07 -5.53 6.96
N TYR A 159 30.27 -5.07 7.30
CA TYR A 159 31.21 -4.53 6.32
C TYR A 159 32.41 -5.45 6.10
N GLU A 160 32.85 -5.54 4.84
CA GLU A 160 34.11 -6.20 4.50
C GLU A 160 35.27 -5.57 5.30
N ASN A 161 36.20 -6.41 5.77
CA ASN A 161 37.29 -6.01 6.68
C ASN A 161 36.82 -5.35 7.98
N ASN A 162 35.56 -5.54 8.38
CA ASN A 162 34.95 -4.94 9.57
C ASN A 162 35.08 -3.40 9.61
N ASN A 163 35.10 -2.75 8.43
CA ASN A 163 35.33 -1.32 8.31
C ASN A 163 34.06 -0.59 7.85
N PRO A 164 33.31 0.06 8.75
CA PRO A 164 32.07 0.72 8.40
C PRO A 164 32.26 2.06 7.68
N PHE A 165 33.47 2.57 7.52
CA PHE A 165 33.72 3.84 6.81
C PHE A 165 33.97 3.62 5.32
N LYS A 166 34.75 2.58 4.99
CA LYS A 166 35.23 2.32 3.62
C LYS A 166 34.90 0.92 3.08
N GLY A 167 34.50 0.00 3.96
CA GLY A 167 34.17 -1.37 3.58
C GLY A 167 32.91 -1.44 2.71
N LYS A 168 32.88 -2.41 1.80
CA LYS A 168 31.66 -2.78 1.08
C LYS A 168 30.75 -3.59 1.99
N CYS A 169 29.44 -3.54 1.73
CA CYS A 169 28.47 -4.33 2.46
C CYS A 169 28.61 -5.84 2.14
N ARG A 170 28.66 -6.66 3.19
CA ARG A 170 28.43 -8.10 3.16
C ARG A 170 26.96 -8.43 2.88
N ILE A 171 26.68 -9.68 2.55
CA ILE A 171 25.34 -10.22 2.31
C ILE A 171 24.95 -11.11 3.48
N LEU A 172 23.72 -11.00 3.99
CA LEU A 172 23.22 -11.88 5.03
C LEU A 172 22.75 -13.20 4.41
N ARG A 173 23.38 -14.32 4.74
CA ARG A 173 23.03 -15.66 4.27
C ARG A 173 22.97 -16.61 5.47
N ASN A 174 21.84 -17.30 5.65
CA ASN A 174 21.60 -18.20 6.79
C ASN A 174 21.91 -17.57 8.16
N GLY A 175 21.57 -16.29 8.32
CA GLY A 175 21.81 -15.54 9.56
C GLY A 175 23.26 -15.05 9.77
N VAL A 176 24.15 -15.24 8.79
CA VAL A 176 25.56 -14.84 8.87
C VAL A 176 25.91 -13.86 7.75
N TRP A 177 26.65 -12.81 8.08
CA TRP A 177 27.21 -11.87 7.10
C TRP A 177 28.38 -12.51 6.36
N VAL A 178 28.26 -12.68 5.05
CA VAL A 178 29.29 -13.25 4.18
C VAL A 178 29.76 -12.25 3.12
N ASP A 179 31.03 -12.30 2.75
CA ASP A 179 31.60 -11.43 1.72
C ASP A 179 30.96 -11.72 0.35
N ARG A 180 30.74 -10.67 -0.47
CA ARG A 180 30.05 -10.81 -1.76
C ARG A 180 30.71 -11.83 -2.69
N SER A 181 32.04 -11.92 -2.66
CA SER A 181 32.82 -12.88 -3.46
C SER A 181 32.43 -14.34 -3.19
N THR A 182 31.93 -14.66 -1.99
CA THR A 182 31.56 -16.03 -1.61
C THR A 182 30.19 -16.46 -2.13
N VAL A 183 29.37 -15.53 -2.65
CA VAL A 183 28.00 -15.80 -3.11
C VAL A 183 27.94 -16.07 -4.61
N TYR A 184 28.85 -15.49 -5.39
CA TYR A 184 28.84 -15.55 -6.86
C TYR A 184 29.91 -16.48 -7.45
N ASN A 185 30.52 -17.32 -6.61
CA ASN A 185 31.45 -18.38 -7.02
C ASN A 185 30.74 -19.73 -7.14
#